data_AF-A0A957X959-F1
#
_entry.id   AF-A0A957X959-F1
#
_cell.length_a   1.000
_cell.length_b   1.000
_cell.length_c   1.000
_cell.angle_alpha   90.00
_cell.angle_beta   90.00
_cell.angle_gamma   90.00
#
_symmetry.space_group_name_H-M   'P 1'
#
loop_
_entity.id
_entity.type
_entity.pdbx_description
1 polymer ?
#
loop_
_entity_poly.entity_id
_entity_poly.type
_entity_poly.pdbx_seq_one_letter_code
_entity_poly.pdbx_strand_id
1 'polypeptide(L)'
;MATTESPYPQTGYEQAALHTDRRATLGERQRLAVLLLGFLLLGFWFSMATPPFETPDELFHYAFVRHIAQGNGLPVQEPNVTAPWAQEGSQAPLYYLLVGWLTRGIDHRDFGALSVRNPRANIGDPLFPGNKNFMLYSAADHPLVGANLALHIGRWVSLVLGLVTLWCTYLTVRLATPPQPSPGSGGSGDRGGEPLVPPPAWERGGGDKKLAATTPPQPFTPPQPAPGRGGSSDRGGAMAVPPPGWGRV
;
A
#
# COMPACT_ATOMS: atom_id res chain seq x y z
N MET A 1 -22.64 32.87 -48.63
CA MET A 1 -22.34 32.09 -47.40
C MET A 1 -21.29 31.06 -47.77
N ALA A 2 -20.02 31.36 -47.50
CA ALA A 2 -18.92 30.44 -47.74
C ALA A 2 -18.68 29.63 -46.46
N THR A 3 -18.72 28.31 -46.57
CA THR A 3 -18.36 27.37 -45.50
C THR A 3 -16.84 27.38 -45.37
N THR A 4 -16.33 27.90 -44.27
CA THR A 4 -14.91 27.88 -43.93
C THR A 4 -14.53 26.45 -43.54
N GLU A 5 -14.01 25.67 -44.50
CA GLU A 5 -13.34 24.41 -44.17
C GLU A 5 -12.01 24.72 -43.47
N SER A 6 -11.82 24.12 -42.30
CA SER A 6 -10.61 24.28 -41.48
C SER A 6 -9.40 23.71 -42.24
N PRO A 7 -8.26 24.43 -42.36
CA PRO A 7 -7.08 23.96 -43.11
C PRO A 7 -6.20 22.99 -42.32
N TYR A 8 -6.57 22.62 -41.09
CA TYR A 8 -5.73 21.78 -40.25
C TYR A 8 -5.93 20.29 -40.56
N PRO A 9 -4.86 19.54 -40.87
CA PRO A 9 -4.97 18.09 -41.01
C PRO A 9 -5.45 17.51 -39.68
N GLN A 10 -6.57 16.79 -39.71
CA GLN A 10 -7.12 16.05 -38.57
C GLN A 10 -6.01 15.22 -37.96
N THR A 11 -5.69 15.48 -36.69
CA THR A 11 -4.52 14.94 -36.00
C THR A 11 -4.54 13.41 -36.12
N GLY A 12 -3.44 12.66 -36.29
CA GLY A 12 -3.48 11.20 -36.04
C GLY A 12 -4.04 10.85 -34.63
N TYR A 13 -4.03 11.83 -33.71
CA TYR A 13 -4.68 11.80 -32.40
C TYR A 13 -6.22 11.76 -32.44
N GLU A 14 -6.89 12.42 -33.38
CA GLU A 14 -8.36 12.44 -33.48
C GLU A 14 -8.87 11.09 -33.98
N GLN A 15 -8.14 10.48 -34.91
CA GLN A 15 -8.43 9.11 -35.37
C GLN A 15 -8.09 8.06 -34.29
N ALA A 16 -7.03 8.25 -33.50
CA ALA A 16 -6.71 7.37 -32.37
C ALA A 16 -7.75 7.45 -31.23
N ALA A 17 -8.30 8.65 -30.97
CA ALA A 17 -9.35 8.87 -29.98
C ALA A 17 -10.70 8.26 -30.40
N LEU A 18 -10.98 8.17 -31.71
CA LEU A 18 -12.18 7.52 -32.25
C LEU A 18 -12.10 5.98 -32.24
N HIS A 19 -10.90 5.39 -32.13
CA HIS A 19 -10.69 3.94 -32.22
C HIS A 19 -10.66 3.17 -30.89
N THR A 20 -10.96 3.82 -29.75
CA THR A 20 -10.81 3.19 -28.42
C THR A 20 -12.12 2.75 -27.75
N ASP A 21 -13.23 2.50 -28.47
CA ASP A 21 -14.33 1.68 -27.91
C ASP A 21 -13.98 0.18 -27.97
N ARG A 22 -12.93 -0.22 -27.24
CA ARG A 22 -12.56 -1.62 -27.06
C ARG A 22 -13.52 -2.24 -26.05
N ARG A 23 -14.67 -2.74 -26.49
CA ARG A 23 -15.57 -3.51 -25.62
C ARG A 23 -14.91 -4.85 -25.28
N ALA A 24 -14.84 -5.17 -23.99
CA ALA A 24 -14.40 -6.51 -23.55
C ALA A 24 -15.34 -7.58 -24.13
N THR A 25 -14.77 -8.68 -24.62
CA THR A 25 -15.53 -9.83 -25.11
C THR A 25 -16.33 -10.45 -23.97
N LEU A 26 -17.40 -11.19 -24.28
CA LEU A 26 -18.20 -11.88 -23.26
C LEU A 26 -17.35 -12.84 -22.41
N GLY A 27 -16.42 -13.58 -23.02
CA GLY A 27 -15.53 -14.50 -22.31
C GLY A 27 -14.52 -13.81 -21.39
N GLU A 28 -14.01 -12.63 -21.78
CA GLU A 28 -13.17 -11.82 -20.88
C GLU A 28 -13.96 -11.29 -19.68
N ARG A 29 -15.18 -10.78 -19.92
CA ARG A 29 -16.05 -10.30 -18.85
C ARG A 29 -16.41 -11.42 -17.88
N GLN A 30 -16.74 -12.61 -18.38
CA GLN A 30 -17.03 -13.77 -17.56
C GLN A 30 -15.83 -14.19 -16.70
N ARG A 31 -14.63 -14.30 -17.28
CA ARG A 31 -13.41 -14.65 -16.53
C ARG A 31 -13.10 -13.63 -15.44
N LEU A 32 -13.21 -12.34 -15.76
CA LEU A 32 -13.03 -11.28 -14.78
C LEU A 32 -14.09 -11.35 -13.67
N ALA A 33 -15.37 -11.54 -14.02
CA ALA A 33 -16.44 -11.68 -13.05
C ALA A 33 -16.20 -12.86 -12.09
N VAL A 34 -15.75 -14.01 -12.60
CA VAL A 34 -15.39 -15.17 -11.79
C VAL A 34 -14.25 -14.85 -10.83
N LEU A 35 -13.20 -14.17 -11.29
CA LEU A 35 -12.07 -13.76 -10.43
C LEU A 35 -12.50 -12.80 -9.33
N LEU A 36 -13.28 -11.77 -9.69
CA LEU A 36 -13.77 -10.78 -8.74
C LEU A 36 -14.74 -11.39 -7.73
N LEU A 37 -15.63 -12.28 -8.17
CA LEU A 37 -16.53 -13.01 -7.29
C LEU A 37 -15.76 -13.93 -6.35
N GLY A 38 -14.76 -14.66 -6.86
CA GLY A 38 -13.88 -15.50 -6.05
C GLY A 38 -13.14 -14.70 -4.99
N PHE A 39 -12.59 -13.54 -5.35
CA PHE A 39 -11.96 -12.61 -4.42
C PHE A 39 -12.92 -12.14 -3.32
N LEU A 40 -14.14 -11.73 -3.69
CA LEU A 40 -15.15 -11.30 -2.72
C LEU A 40 -15.57 -12.41 -1.76
N LEU A 41 -15.86 -13.60 -2.28
CA LEU A 41 -16.28 -14.73 -1.45
C LEU A 41 -15.17 -15.17 -0.49
N LEU A 42 -13.93 -15.27 -0.99
CA LEU A 42 -12.79 -15.65 -0.17
C LEU A 42 -12.47 -14.57 0.87
N GLY A 43 -12.49 -13.30 0.48
CA GLY A 43 -12.24 -12.19 1.39
C GLY A 43 -13.33 -12.03 2.45
N PHE A 44 -14.60 -12.24 2.08
CA PHE A 44 -15.71 -12.25 3.04
C PHE A 44 -15.59 -13.42 4.01
N TRP A 45 -15.29 -14.64 3.50
CA TRP A 45 -15.02 -15.80 4.35
C TRP A 45 -13.87 -15.53 5.32
N PHE A 46 -12.75 -15.01 4.84
CA PHE A 46 -11.59 -14.66 5.68
C PHE A 46 -11.98 -13.62 6.74
N SER A 47 -12.71 -12.58 6.34
CA SER A 47 -13.24 -11.56 7.26
C SER A 47 -14.10 -12.17 8.37
N MET A 48 -14.84 -13.24 8.12
CA MET A 48 -15.69 -13.89 9.13
C MET A 48 -14.93 -14.93 9.96
N ALA A 49 -13.92 -15.58 9.37
CA ALA A 49 -13.15 -16.63 10.01
C ALA A 49 -12.05 -16.11 10.94
N THR A 50 -11.51 -14.91 10.67
CA THR A 50 -10.48 -14.28 11.50
C THR A 50 -11.12 -13.63 12.73
N PRO A 51 -10.76 -14.03 13.96
CA PRO A 51 -11.17 -13.33 15.16
C PRO A 51 -10.94 -11.81 15.15
N PRO A 52 -11.72 -11.04 15.91
CA PRO A 52 -11.50 -9.60 16.05
C PRO A 52 -10.09 -9.30 16.60
N PHE A 53 -9.37 -8.40 15.93
CA PHE A 53 -8.06 -7.90 16.34
C PHE A 53 -6.93 -8.95 16.39
N GLU A 54 -7.09 -10.09 15.72
CA GLU A 54 -6.01 -11.07 15.57
C GLU A 54 -4.87 -10.53 14.70
N THR A 55 -5.22 -9.74 13.67
CA THR A 55 -4.25 -9.07 12.81
C THR A 55 -3.50 -7.97 13.59
N PRO A 56 -2.15 -7.90 13.52
CA PRO A 56 -1.34 -7.07 14.42
C PRO A 56 -1.78 -5.60 14.53
N ASP A 57 -2.14 -4.98 13.40
CA ASP A 57 -2.44 -3.55 13.37
C ASP A 57 -3.95 -3.22 13.42
N GLU A 58 -4.81 -4.24 13.33
CA GLU A 58 -6.26 -4.05 13.22
C GLU A 58 -6.85 -3.35 14.45
N LEU A 59 -6.33 -3.66 15.64
CA LEU A 59 -6.75 -3.00 16.88
C LEU A 59 -6.54 -1.49 16.80
N PHE A 60 -5.37 -1.06 16.31
CA PHE A 60 -4.98 0.34 16.30
C PHE A 60 -5.75 1.12 15.24
N HIS A 61 -5.95 0.53 14.06
CA HIS A 61 -6.79 1.11 13.02
C HIS A 61 -8.23 1.27 13.48
N TYR A 62 -8.78 0.23 14.13
CA TYR A 62 -10.14 0.29 14.66
C TYR A 62 -10.28 1.31 15.79
N ALA A 63 -9.25 1.47 16.64
CA ALA A 63 -9.26 2.50 17.68
C ALA A 63 -9.35 3.92 17.10
N PHE A 64 -8.66 4.19 15.97
CA PHE A 64 -8.82 5.44 15.23
C PHE A 64 -10.25 5.56 14.67
N VAL A 65 -10.76 4.54 13.96
CA VAL A 65 -12.14 4.53 13.45
C VAL A 65 -13.15 4.84 14.55
N ARG A 66 -13.03 4.18 15.71
CA ARG A 66 -13.88 4.40 16.88
C ARG A 66 -13.79 5.84 17.39
N HIS A 67 -12.59 6.41 17.45
CA HIS A 67 -12.39 7.80 17.87
C HIS A 67 -13.16 8.78 16.97
N ILE A 68 -13.13 8.55 15.65
CA ILE A 68 -13.88 9.33 14.66
C ILE A 68 -15.39 9.09 14.78
N ALA A 69 -15.82 7.83 14.91
CA ALA A 69 -17.22 7.44 15.06
C ALA A 69 -17.86 8.08 16.30
N GLN A 70 -17.07 8.31 17.35
CA GLN A 70 -17.48 9.00 18.58
C GLN A 70 -17.55 10.53 18.45
N GLY A 71 -17.19 11.10 17.30
CA GLY A 71 -17.27 12.53 17.04
C GLY A 71 -16.10 13.36 17.59
N ASN A 72 -14.98 12.73 17.97
CA ASN A 72 -13.85 13.42 18.57
C ASN A 72 -12.95 14.17 17.57
N GLY A 73 -13.20 14.05 16.27
CA GLY A 73 -12.33 14.62 15.23
C GLY A 73 -11.08 13.79 14.98
N LEU A 74 -10.06 14.41 14.37
CA LEU A 74 -8.80 13.71 14.07
C LEU A 74 -7.98 13.48 15.35
N PRO A 75 -7.38 12.28 15.51
CA PRO A 75 -6.46 12.02 16.60
C PRO A 75 -5.27 12.99 16.60
N VAL A 76 -4.87 13.42 17.79
CA VAL A 76 -3.65 14.19 18.01
C VAL A 76 -2.60 13.26 18.59
N GLN A 77 -1.40 13.24 18.02
CA GLN A 77 -0.25 12.54 18.60
C GLN A 77 0.51 13.49 19.51
N GLU A 78 0.63 13.09 20.78
CA GLU A 78 1.39 13.82 21.78
C GLU A 78 2.66 13.05 22.16
N PRO A 79 3.82 13.73 22.30
CA PRO A 79 5.01 13.09 22.82
C PRO A 79 4.75 12.48 24.20
N ASN A 80 5.16 11.22 24.39
CA ASN A 80 5.05 10.46 25.65
C ASN A 80 3.62 10.04 26.06
N VAL A 81 2.62 10.15 25.18
CA VAL A 81 1.26 9.64 25.42
C VAL A 81 1.00 8.43 24.51
N THR A 82 0.77 7.25 25.10
CA THR A 82 0.38 6.06 24.34
C THR A 82 -1.14 6.03 24.16
N ALA A 83 -1.61 6.62 23.06
CA ALA A 83 -3.02 6.59 22.70
C ALA A 83 -3.46 5.20 22.17
N PRO A 84 -4.77 4.88 22.17
CA PRO A 84 -5.29 3.58 21.72
C PRO A 84 -4.96 3.21 20.26
N TRP A 85 -4.75 4.19 19.38
CA TRP A 85 -4.33 4.02 17.98
C TRP A 85 -2.80 3.98 17.79
N ALA A 86 -2.02 4.17 18.87
CA ALA A 86 -0.56 4.17 18.83
C ALA A 86 0.00 5.00 17.64
N GLN A 87 0.95 4.43 16.90
CA GLN A 87 1.56 5.05 15.72
C GLN A 87 0.57 5.26 14.56
N GLU A 88 -0.55 4.51 14.51
CA GLU A 88 -1.53 4.61 13.42
C GLU A 88 -2.25 5.96 13.37
N GLY A 89 -2.19 6.74 14.46
CA GLY A 89 -2.78 8.07 14.51
C GLY A 89 -2.16 9.08 13.54
N SER A 90 -1.00 8.79 12.94
CA SER A 90 -0.34 9.67 11.95
C SER A 90 -0.66 9.27 10.52
N GLN A 91 -1.40 8.18 10.32
CA GLN A 91 -1.78 7.76 8.98
C GLN A 91 -2.77 8.73 8.33
N ALA A 92 -2.82 8.71 7.00
CA ALA A 92 -3.73 9.54 6.22
C ALA A 92 -5.21 9.24 6.60
N PRO A 93 -6.04 10.27 6.85
CA PRO A 93 -7.29 10.09 7.56
C PRO A 93 -8.45 9.55 6.72
N LEU A 94 -8.35 9.53 5.38
CA LEU A 94 -9.48 9.29 4.48
C LEU A 94 -10.22 7.98 4.78
N TYR A 95 -9.47 6.90 4.96
CA TYR A 95 -10.03 5.59 5.29
C TYR A 95 -10.79 5.62 6.62
N TYR A 96 -10.16 6.20 7.66
CA TYR A 96 -10.74 6.27 9.01
C TYR A 96 -11.97 7.17 9.07
N LEU A 97 -11.99 8.26 8.30
CA LEU A 97 -13.14 9.15 8.16
C LEU A 97 -14.33 8.43 7.54
N LEU A 98 -14.09 7.66 6.46
CA LEU A 98 -15.13 6.87 5.80
C LEU A 98 -15.72 5.81 6.72
N VAL A 99 -14.86 4.96 7.31
CA VAL A 99 -15.32 3.85 8.17
C VAL A 99 -15.92 4.40 9.46
N GLY A 100 -15.34 5.44 10.05
CA GLY A 100 -15.87 6.12 11.23
C GLY A 100 -17.26 6.70 10.97
N TRP A 101 -17.48 7.32 9.80
CA TRP A 101 -18.79 7.82 9.40
C TRP A 101 -19.81 6.69 9.21
N LEU A 102 -19.42 5.58 8.56
CA LEU A 102 -20.30 4.41 8.37
C LEU A 102 -20.67 3.72 9.69
N THR A 103 -19.81 3.81 10.70
CA THR A 103 -19.98 3.12 11.99
C THR A 103 -20.48 4.03 13.12
N ARG A 104 -20.63 5.34 12.90
CA ARG A 104 -21.04 6.34 13.92
C ARG A 104 -22.33 6.04 14.69
N GLY A 105 -23.23 5.25 14.10
CA GLY A 105 -24.51 4.86 14.71
C GLY A 105 -24.44 3.57 15.54
N ILE A 106 -23.27 2.94 15.63
CA ILE A 106 -23.07 1.66 16.33
C ILE A 106 -22.61 1.93 17.76
N ASP A 107 -23.07 1.12 18.71
CA ASP A 107 -22.60 1.16 20.08
C ASP A 107 -21.22 0.49 20.20
N HIS A 108 -20.19 1.26 20.55
CA HIS A 108 -18.81 0.76 20.69
C HIS A 108 -18.38 0.55 22.17
N ARG A 109 -19.33 0.48 23.12
CA ARG A 109 -19.04 0.34 24.56
C ARG A 109 -18.41 -1.00 24.94
N ASP A 110 -18.71 -2.05 24.18
CA ASP A 110 -18.17 -3.40 24.30
C ASP A 110 -16.71 -3.54 23.83
N PHE A 111 -16.14 -2.50 23.18
CA PHE A 111 -14.77 -2.51 22.69
C PHE A 111 -13.74 -2.97 23.74
N GLY A 112 -13.84 -2.49 24.98
CA GLY A 112 -12.90 -2.85 26.04
C GLY A 112 -12.92 -4.34 26.42
N ALA A 113 -14.07 -5.01 26.24
CA ALA A 113 -14.19 -6.45 26.46
C ALA A 113 -13.61 -7.27 25.29
N LEU A 114 -13.69 -6.75 24.06
CA LEU A 114 -13.13 -7.38 22.87
C LEU A 114 -11.61 -7.16 22.72
N SER A 115 -11.08 -6.04 23.20
CA SER A 115 -9.68 -5.65 23.01
C SER A 115 -8.75 -6.05 24.18
N VAL A 116 -9.12 -7.09 24.94
CA VAL A 116 -8.30 -7.55 26.07
C VAL A 116 -7.04 -8.23 25.53
N ARG A 117 -5.89 -7.59 25.71
CA ARG A 117 -4.59 -8.13 25.28
C ARG A 117 -4.19 -9.32 26.12
N ASN A 118 -3.58 -10.31 25.48
CA ASN A 118 -3.02 -11.47 26.16
C ASN A 118 -1.66 -11.13 26.81
N PRO A 119 -1.51 -11.20 28.15
CA PRO A 119 -0.26 -10.88 28.83
C PRO A 119 0.90 -11.82 28.49
N ARG A 120 0.59 -13.01 27.96
CA ARG A 120 1.56 -14.03 27.58
C ARG A 120 1.88 -14.01 26.09
N ALA A 121 1.44 -12.98 25.36
CA ALA A 121 1.70 -12.84 23.94
C ALA A 121 3.17 -12.50 23.67
N ASN A 122 3.85 -13.27 22.82
CA ASN A 122 5.23 -12.98 22.37
C ASN A 122 5.21 -12.22 21.03
N ILE A 123 4.87 -10.92 21.08
CA ILE A 123 4.76 -10.08 19.90
C ILE A 123 6.12 -9.47 19.54
N GLY A 124 6.47 -9.45 18.24
CA GLY A 124 7.64 -8.75 17.70
C GLY A 124 8.75 -9.67 17.18
N ASP A 125 8.83 -10.92 17.64
CA ASP A 125 9.75 -11.92 17.10
C ASP A 125 8.98 -13.18 16.64
N PRO A 126 8.79 -13.38 15.31
CA PRO A 126 8.08 -14.53 14.78
C PRO A 126 8.76 -15.88 15.07
N LEU A 127 10.08 -15.88 15.27
CA LEU A 127 10.90 -17.07 15.50
C LEU A 127 10.94 -17.46 16.98
N PHE A 128 10.63 -16.52 17.89
CA PHE A 128 10.58 -16.83 19.30
C PHE A 128 9.44 -17.82 19.59
N PRO A 129 9.73 -19.00 20.17
CA PRO A 129 8.70 -19.98 20.48
C PRO A 129 7.79 -19.44 21.60
N GLY A 130 6.49 -19.63 21.45
CA GLY A 130 5.51 -19.15 22.43
C GLY A 130 4.17 -18.76 21.82
N ASN A 131 3.36 -18.09 22.63
CA ASN A 131 1.99 -17.75 22.28
C ASN A 131 1.92 -16.45 21.48
N LYS A 132 1.63 -16.55 20.19
CA LYS A 132 1.51 -15.40 19.28
C LYS A 132 0.15 -14.71 19.33
N ASN A 133 -0.81 -15.29 20.06
CA ASN A 133 -2.15 -14.76 20.14
C ASN A 133 -2.13 -13.45 20.92
N PHE A 134 -2.38 -12.35 20.21
CA PHE A 134 -2.35 -11.00 20.77
C PHE A 134 -3.56 -10.70 21.67
N MET A 135 -4.70 -11.37 21.43
CA MET A 135 -5.97 -11.12 22.13
C MET A 135 -6.35 -12.30 23.02
N LEU A 136 -6.70 -12.03 24.27
CA LEU A 136 -6.96 -13.07 25.26
C LEU A 136 -8.20 -13.91 24.91
N TYR A 137 -9.22 -13.28 24.33
CA TYR A 137 -10.52 -13.90 24.02
C TYR A 137 -10.81 -13.98 22.52
N SER A 138 -9.78 -14.01 21.66
CA SER A 138 -9.96 -14.12 20.20
C SER A 138 -10.70 -15.40 19.79
N ALA A 139 -10.46 -16.52 20.48
CA ALA A 139 -11.12 -17.79 20.14
C ALA A 139 -12.58 -17.89 20.60
N ALA A 140 -13.11 -16.89 21.31
CA ALA A 140 -14.50 -16.90 21.75
C ALA A 140 -15.44 -16.51 20.60
N ASP A 141 -16.66 -17.06 20.60
CA ASP A 141 -17.69 -16.64 19.66
C ASP A 141 -18.18 -15.24 20.03
N HIS A 142 -18.02 -14.30 19.09
CA HIS A 142 -18.46 -12.91 19.26
C HIS A 142 -19.63 -12.64 18.31
N PRO A 143 -20.80 -12.21 18.82
CA PRO A 143 -21.91 -11.84 17.95
C PRO A 143 -21.53 -10.66 17.05
N LEU A 144 -22.10 -10.61 15.84
CA LEU A 144 -21.93 -9.48 14.90
C LEU A 144 -22.75 -8.26 15.32
N VAL A 145 -22.46 -7.72 16.50
CA VAL A 145 -23.07 -6.51 17.06
C VAL A 145 -21.97 -5.62 17.65
N GLY A 146 -22.34 -4.39 18.00
CA GLY A 146 -21.46 -3.45 18.68
C GLY A 146 -20.10 -3.26 17.99
N ALA A 147 -19.02 -3.28 18.77
CA ALA A 147 -17.69 -3.09 18.24
C ALA A 147 -17.24 -4.18 17.25
N ASN A 148 -17.73 -5.41 17.41
CA ASN A 148 -17.43 -6.49 16.46
C ASN A 148 -18.05 -6.22 15.07
N LEU A 149 -19.29 -5.74 15.02
CA LEU A 149 -19.93 -5.33 13.76
C LEU A 149 -19.19 -4.17 13.10
N ALA A 150 -18.81 -3.15 13.88
CA ALA A 150 -18.08 -1.99 13.36
C ALA A 150 -16.71 -2.38 12.78
N LEU A 151 -16.00 -3.33 13.42
CA LEU A 151 -14.77 -3.91 12.89
C LEU A 151 -15.00 -4.60 11.55
N HIS A 152 -16.05 -5.43 11.44
CA HIS A 152 -16.38 -6.11 10.18
C HIS A 152 -16.74 -5.15 9.05
N ILE A 153 -17.44 -4.04 9.35
CA ILE A 153 -17.68 -2.98 8.36
C ILE A 153 -16.36 -2.43 7.82
N GLY A 154 -15.36 -2.18 8.68
CA GLY A 154 -14.02 -1.78 8.24
C GLY A 154 -13.35 -2.82 7.32
N ARG A 155 -13.44 -4.11 7.66
CA ARG A 155 -12.95 -5.20 6.82
C ARG A 155 -13.64 -5.23 5.46
N TRP A 156 -14.97 -5.07 5.41
CA TRP A 156 -15.73 -5.09 4.17
C TRP A 156 -15.49 -3.86 3.29
N VAL A 157 -15.29 -2.68 3.89
CA VAL A 157 -14.83 -1.49 3.15
C VAL A 157 -13.48 -1.77 2.50
N SER A 158 -12.52 -2.32 3.26
CA SER A 158 -11.22 -2.71 2.71
C SER A 158 -11.35 -3.75 1.58
N LEU A 159 -12.26 -4.72 1.73
CA LEU A 159 -12.55 -5.72 0.71
C LEU A 159 -13.10 -5.08 -0.57
N VAL A 160 -14.03 -4.13 -0.46
CA VAL A 160 -14.56 -3.39 -1.62
C VAL A 160 -13.47 -2.54 -2.28
N LEU A 161 -12.60 -1.89 -1.51
CA LEU A 161 -11.46 -1.15 -2.07
C LEU A 161 -10.48 -2.07 -2.82
N GLY A 162 -10.24 -3.27 -2.28
CA GLY A 162 -9.47 -4.32 -2.96
C GLY A 162 -10.11 -4.77 -4.27
N LEU A 163 -11.44 -4.95 -4.29
CA LEU A 163 -12.20 -5.27 -5.50
C LEU A 163 -12.05 -4.18 -6.57
N VAL A 164 -12.23 -2.91 -6.17
CA VAL A 164 -12.07 -1.75 -7.07
C VAL A 164 -10.64 -1.69 -7.60
N THR A 165 -9.64 -1.98 -6.76
CA THR A 165 -8.23 -2.02 -7.18
C THR A 165 -8.00 -3.07 -8.26
N LEU A 166 -8.47 -4.31 -8.07
CA LEU A 166 -8.35 -5.37 -9.07
C LEU A 166 -9.04 -5.01 -10.39
N TRP A 167 -10.22 -4.38 -10.32
CA TRP A 167 -10.92 -3.89 -11.49
C TRP A 167 -10.13 -2.80 -12.22
N CYS A 168 -9.62 -1.80 -11.49
CA CYS A 168 -8.78 -0.74 -12.07
C CYS A 168 -7.49 -1.31 -12.67
N THR A 169 -6.85 -2.28 -12.03
CA THR A 169 -5.67 -2.97 -12.58
C THR A 169 -6.00 -3.64 -13.91
N TYR A 170 -7.14 -4.33 -14.01
CA TYR A 170 -7.61 -4.91 -15.28
C TYR A 170 -7.78 -3.85 -16.37
N LEU A 171 -8.40 -2.71 -16.03
CA LEU A 171 -8.55 -1.59 -16.98
C LEU A 171 -7.20 -1.01 -17.42
N THR A 172 -6.26 -0.83 -16.49
CA THR A 172 -4.91 -0.34 -16.77
C THR A 172 -4.16 -1.28 -17.72
N VAL A 173 -4.20 -2.59 -17.48
CA VAL A 173 -3.58 -3.58 -18.38
C VAL A 173 -4.19 -3.49 -19.78
N ARG A 174 -5.52 -3.40 -19.89
CA ARG A 174 -6.21 -3.27 -21.18
C ARG A 174 -5.88 -1.99 -21.94
N LEU A 175 -5.59 -0.91 -21.22
CA LEU A 175 -5.16 0.35 -21.80
C LEU A 175 -3.70 0.27 -22.28
N ALA A 176 -2.82 -0.37 -21.50
CA ALA A 176 -1.39 -0.44 -21.79
C ALA A 176 -1.00 -1.46 -22.87
N THR A 177 -1.75 -2.56 -23.04
CA THR A 177 -1.40 -3.60 -24.02
C THR A 177 -1.95 -3.31 -25.43
N PRO A 178 -1.08 -3.16 -26.46
CA PRO A 178 -1.52 -3.00 -27.85
C PRO A 178 -2.19 -4.29 -28.36
N PRO A 179 -3.05 -4.20 -29.40
CA PRO A 179 -3.65 -5.39 -30.00
C PRO A 179 -2.56 -6.31 -30.54
N GLN A 180 -2.64 -7.60 -30.22
CA GLN A 180 -1.87 -8.59 -30.96
C GLN A 180 -2.39 -8.60 -32.40
N PRO A 181 -1.52 -8.52 -33.43
CA PRO A 181 -1.94 -8.77 -34.79
C PRO A 181 -2.55 -10.17 -34.86
N SER A 182 -3.75 -10.28 -35.42
CA SER A 182 -4.42 -11.56 -35.60
C SER A 182 -3.50 -12.52 -36.38
N PRO A 183 -3.38 -13.81 -36.02
CA PRO A 183 -2.54 -14.80 -36.72
C PRO A 183 -2.93 -15.09 -38.19
N GLY A 184 -3.81 -14.28 -38.79
CA GLY A 184 -4.37 -14.46 -40.12
C GLY A 184 -3.99 -13.40 -41.15
N SER A 185 -3.19 -12.37 -40.82
CA SER A 185 -2.56 -11.54 -41.85
C SER A 185 -1.32 -12.27 -42.38
N GLY A 186 -1.56 -13.39 -43.06
CA GLY A 186 -0.59 -14.01 -43.96
C GLY A 186 -0.33 -13.06 -45.13
N GLY A 187 0.55 -12.09 -44.92
CA GLY A 187 1.30 -11.43 -45.98
C GLY A 187 2.68 -12.07 -45.99
N SER A 188 2.88 -13.02 -46.91
CA SER A 188 4.22 -13.49 -47.26
C SER A 188 5.07 -12.32 -47.73
N GLY A 189 6.21 -12.10 -47.07
CA GLY A 189 7.28 -11.23 -47.58
C GLY A 189 7.58 -10.05 -46.67
N ASP A 190 8.45 -10.25 -45.68
CA ASP A 190 9.82 -9.73 -45.71
C ASP A 190 10.49 -10.06 -44.36
N ARG A 191 11.63 -10.76 -44.40
CA ARG A 191 12.53 -10.93 -43.26
C ARG A 191 13.60 -9.83 -43.37
N GLY A 192 13.18 -8.59 -43.24
CA GLY A 192 14.08 -7.43 -43.35
C GLY A 192 13.48 -6.20 -42.67
N GLY A 193 13.96 -5.89 -41.47
CA GLY A 193 13.68 -4.63 -40.79
C GLY A 193 13.02 -4.81 -39.43
N GLU A 194 13.84 -4.82 -38.38
CA GLU A 194 13.33 -4.40 -37.07
C GLU A 194 12.76 -2.97 -37.19
N PRO A 195 11.64 -2.65 -36.53
CA PRO A 195 11.21 -1.27 -36.40
C PRO A 195 12.19 -0.56 -35.46
N LEU A 196 13.20 0.06 -36.04
CA LEU A 196 14.05 1.03 -35.37
C LEU A 196 13.12 2.17 -34.93
N VAL A 197 12.70 2.15 -33.66
CA VAL A 197 12.07 3.30 -33.02
C VAL A 197 13.02 4.48 -33.26
N PRO A 198 12.62 5.52 -34.00
CA PRO A 198 13.52 6.64 -34.24
C PRO A 198 13.81 7.27 -32.87
N PRO A 199 15.08 7.53 -32.53
CA PRO A 199 15.40 8.11 -31.24
C PRO A 199 14.69 9.45 -31.05
N PRO A 200 14.38 9.81 -29.79
CA PRO A 200 13.73 11.08 -29.47
C PRO A 200 14.52 12.28 -30.01
N ALA A 201 13.82 13.37 -30.29
CA ALA A 201 14.33 14.51 -31.06
C ALA A 201 15.61 15.17 -30.50
N TRP A 202 15.95 14.94 -29.23
CA TRP A 202 17.15 15.48 -28.59
C TRP A 202 18.45 14.75 -29.00
N GLU A 203 18.37 13.55 -29.58
CA GLU A 203 19.55 12.85 -30.15
C GLU A 203 19.87 13.28 -31.59
N ARG A 204 18.95 13.97 -32.28
CA ARG A 204 19.15 14.41 -33.69
C ARG A 204 20.00 15.68 -33.85
N GLY A 205 20.50 16.25 -32.75
CA GLY A 205 21.18 17.54 -32.71
C GLY A 205 22.65 17.50 -32.30
N GLY A 206 23.37 16.38 -32.52
CA GLY A 206 24.72 16.18 -31.99
C GLY A 206 25.75 15.67 -33.00
N GLY A 207 25.74 16.18 -34.24
CA GLY A 207 26.80 15.93 -35.21
C GLY A 207 27.95 16.94 -35.09
N ASP A 208 29.15 16.42 -34.87
CA ASP A 208 30.47 17.04 -35.10
C ASP A 208 30.96 18.17 -34.17
N LYS A 209 31.55 17.78 -33.03
CA LYS A 209 32.82 18.36 -32.59
C LYS A 209 33.86 17.27 -32.36
N LYS A 210 34.88 17.30 -33.22
CA LYS A 210 36.04 16.41 -33.33
C LYS A 210 36.76 16.16 -32.00
N LEU A 211 37.38 14.98 -31.96
CA LEU A 211 38.42 14.53 -31.03
C LEU A 211 39.30 15.67 -30.47
N ALA A 212 39.28 15.82 -29.14
CA ALA A 212 40.43 16.25 -28.37
C ALA A 212 40.58 15.28 -27.20
N ALA A 213 41.66 14.50 -27.24
CA ALA A 213 42.07 13.63 -26.14
C ALA A 213 42.17 14.46 -24.85
N THR A 214 41.41 14.08 -23.83
CA THR A 214 41.52 14.63 -22.48
C THR A 214 41.59 13.47 -21.49
N THR A 215 42.80 13.33 -20.94
CA THR A 215 43.27 12.75 -19.66
C THR A 215 42.37 11.72 -18.93
N PRO A 216 42.91 10.54 -18.54
CA PRO A 216 42.17 9.60 -17.70
C PRO A 216 41.86 10.21 -16.31
N PRO A 217 40.72 9.86 -15.69
CA PRO A 217 40.35 10.37 -14.37
C PRO A 217 41.33 9.87 -13.30
N GLN A 218 41.75 10.78 -12.42
CA GLN A 218 42.53 10.45 -11.24
C GLN A 218 41.70 9.57 -10.28
N PRO A 219 42.31 8.55 -9.65
CA PRO A 219 41.62 7.76 -8.65
C PRO A 219 41.22 8.62 -7.44
N PHE A 220 40.00 8.38 -6.93
CA PHE A 220 39.45 9.07 -5.78
C PHE A 220 40.26 8.75 -4.51
N THR A 221 40.89 9.76 -3.92
CA THR A 221 41.57 9.66 -2.63
C THR A 221 40.61 10.13 -1.52
N PRO A 222 40.23 9.28 -0.56
CA PRO A 222 39.40 9.73 0.56
C PRO A 222 40.16 10.75 1.44
N PRO A 223 39.46 11.74 2.05
CA PRO A 223 40.10 12.75 2.88
C PRO A 223 40.71 12.12 4.13
N GLN A 224 41.95 12.50 4.45
CA GLN A 224 42.60 12.12 5.71
C GLN A 224 41.87 12.77 6.91
N PRO A 225 41.76 12.05 8.06
CA PRO A 225 41.20 12.64 9.27
C PRO A 225 42.09 13.80 9.77
N ALA A 226 41.44 14.90 10.12
CA ALA A 226 42.10 16.09 10.66
C ALA A 226 42.86 15.78 11.97
N PRO A 227 44.03 16.41 12.20
CA PRO A 227 44.80 16.20 13.42
C PRO A 227 44.04 16.72 14.65
N GLY A 228 43.98 15.87 15.66
CA GLY A 228 43.25 16.11 16.91
C GLY A 228 43.71 17.37 17.64
N ARG A 229 42.74 18.11 18.17
CA ARG A 229 42.94 19.02 19.29
C ARG A 229 42.41 18.34 20.54
N GLY A 230 43.32 18.14 21.50
CA GLY A 230 43.03 17.57 22.80
C GLY A 230 42.37 18.55 23.78
N GLY A 231 41.97 17.98 24.92
CA GLY A 231 41.39 18.63 26.08
C GLY A 231 39.90 18.26 26.23
N SER A 232 39.40 17.65 27.32
CA SER A 232 39.95 17.41 28.65
C SER A 232 39.27 16.19 29.27
N SER A 233 40.04 15.39 30.00
CA SER A 233 39.58 14.34 30.89
C SER A 233 38.80 14.94 32.07
N ASP A 234 37.57 14.50 32.31
CA ASP A 234 37.08 14.34 33.67
C ASP A 234 35.74 13.57 33.74
N ARG A 235 35.56 12.88 34.87
CA ARG A 235 34.47 11.97 35.30
C ARG A 235 34.62 10.53 34.80
N GLY A 236 34.81 9.52 35.64
CA GLY A 236 34.47 9.37 37.04
C GLY A 236 33.46 8.23 37.18
N GLY A 237 33.94 7.06 37.62
CA GLY A 237 33.17 6.02 38.33
C GLY A 237 31.93 5.44 37.65
N ALA A 238 32.11 4.39 36.84
CA ALA A 238 31.04 3.42 36.59
C ALA A 238 31.13 2.29 37.64
N MET A 239 30.34 2.38 38.72
CA MET A 239 30.03 1.22 39.56
C MET A 239 29.11 0.29 38.78
N ALA A 240 29.55 -0.96 38.62
CA ALA A 240 28.72 -2.06 38.17
C ALA A 240 27.63 -2.35 39.21
N VAL A 241 26.38 -2.30 38.79
CA VAL A 241 25.23 -2.82 39.56
C VAL A 241 25.00 -4.27 39.13
N PRO A 242 25.16 -5.27 40.00
CA PRO A 242 24.78 -6.64 39.69
C PRO A 242 23.25 -6.84 39.83
N PRO A 243 22.65 -7.79 39.07
CA PRO A 243 21.21 -8.07 39.15
C PRO A 243 20.82 -8.75 40.48
N PRO A 244 19.59 -8.54 40.98
CA PRO A 244 19.14 -9.12 42.25
C PRO A 244 18.98 -10.64 42.14
N GLY A 245 19.58 -11.33 43.12
CA GLY A 245 19.63 -12.77 43.22
C GLY A 245 18.28 -13.41 43.56
N TRP A 246 18.10 -14.60 42.99
CA TRP A 246 17.09 -15.56 43.40
C TRP A 246 17.45 -16.14 44.77
N GLY A 247 16.53 -16.02 45.74
CA GLY A 247 16.65 -16.61 47.08
C GLY A 247 15.29 -17.10 47.57
N ARG A 248 15.23 -18.39 47.88
CA ARG A 248 14.08 -19.18 48.37
C ARG A 248 13.55 -18.64 49.71
N VAL A 249 12.22 -18.63 49.89
CA VAL A 249 11.43 -19.47 50.82
C VAL A 249 10.04 -19.63 50.21
#